data_AF-A0A8H4LQT8-F1
#
_entry.id   AF-A0A8H4LQT8-F1
#
_cell.length_a   1.000
_cell.length_b   1.000
_cell.length_c   1.000
_cell.angle_alpha   90.00
_cell.angle_beta   90.00
_cell.angle_gamma   90.00
#
_symmetry.space_group_name_H-M   'P 1'
#
loop_
_entity.id
_entity.type
_entity.pdbx_description
1 polymer ?
#
loop_
_entity_poly.entity_id
_entity_poly.type
_entity_poly.pdbx_seq_one_letter_code
_entity_poly.pdbx_strand_id
1 'polypeptide(L)'
;MKTFYTFLLTLAAVSAASIRRELPEGYDLSGELEVIGSYVDGGENVTFKGTAESVIAQIKESYPDFKLDEAEEVEESDVSLSDRGLERRAHATHHYCRAGRVGAYNGGEANRDQIAKEIGYLRSIGSRTCGVNARSCVRVSCSWGAGIWWCNDNNNWYGEKCNDIANLAQIAVYKCERHMKATCWFGNPNCADCGCRPVDEWVVWGQQFSSANHNVIVTSDRC
;
A
#
# COMPACT_ATOMS: atom_id res chain seq x y z
N MET A 1 -14.66 50.26 -34.31
CA MET A 1 -14.37 49.53 -33.06
C MET A 1 -14.88 48.10 -33.20
N LYS A 2 -14.00 47.12 -33.35
CA LYS A 2 -14.35 45.70 -33.32
C LYS A 2 -13.67 45.09 -32.11
N THR A 3 -14.47 44.75 -31.11
CA THR A 3 -14.03 44.13 -29.85
C THR A 3 -13.69 42.68 -30.14
N PHE A 4 -12.40 42.31 -30.04
CA PHE A 4 -11.97 40.92 -30.14
C PHE A 4 -12.12 40.25 -28.77
N TYR A 5 -13.02 39.29 -28.67
CA TYR A 5 -13.15 38.41 -27.51
C TYR A 5 -12.11 37.30 -27.61
N THR A 6 -11.12 37.32 -26.74
CA THR A 6 -10.14 36.25 -26.60
C THR A 6 -10.73 35.14 -25.72
N PHE A 7 -11.14 34.03 -26.32
CA PHE A 7 -11.55 32.82 -25.58
C PHE A 7 -10.30 32.15 -25.00
N LEU A 8 -10.16 32.18 -23.68
CA LEU A 8 -9.19 31.37 -22.95
C LEU A 8 -9.70 29.92 -22.90
N LEU A 9 -9.12 29.05 -23.73
CA LEU A 9 -9.29 27.60 -23.62
C LEU A 9 -8.54 27.11 -22.37
N THR A 10 -9.27 26.79 -21.32
CA THR A 10 -8.74 26.04 -20.17
C THR A 10 -8.56 24.58 -20.59
N LEU A 11 -7.31 24.17 -20.84
CA LEU A 11 -6.99 22.74 -20.90
C LEU A 11 -7.17 22.16 -19.50
N ALA A 12 -8.27 21.44 -19.28
CA ALA A 12 -8.36 20.52 -18.15
C ALA A 12 -7.29 19.45 -18.35
N ALA A 13 -6.29 19.41 -17.47
CA ALA A 13 -5.33 18.30 -17.43
C ALA A 13 -6.12 17.03 -17.09
N VAL A 14 -6.35 16.19 -18.09
CA VAL A 14 -6.88 14.85 -17.88
C VAL A 14 -5.77 14.07 -17.16
N SER A 15 -5.96 13.81 -15.88
CA SER A 15 -5.11 12.88 -15.13
C SER A 15 -5.24 11.51 -15.80
N ALA A 16 -4.24 11.15 -16.61
CA ALA A 16 -4.17 9.82 -17.17
C ALA A 16 -3.79 8.87 -16.03
N ALA A 17 -4.78 8.11 -15.53
CA ALA A 17 -4.54 7.04 -14.58
C ALA A 17 -3.42 6.14 -15.14
N SER A 18 -2.36 5.92 -14.35
CA SER A 18 -1.15 5.23 -14.81
C SER A 18 -1.46 3.78 -15.20
N ILE A 19 -1.52 3.44 -16.49
CA ILE A 19 -1.83 2.09 -17.01
C ILE A 19 -0.60 1.16 -16.97
N ARG A 20 0.36 1.45 -16.09
CA ARG A 20 1.63 0.71 -16.06
C ARG A 20 1.48 -0.55 -15.23
N ARG A 21 2.20 -1.59 -15.64
CA ARG A 21 2.26 -2.85 -14.90
C ARG A 21 3.49 -2.94 -13.99
N GLU A 22 4.55 -2.21 -14.32
CA GLU A 22 5.81 -2.22 -13.61
C GLU A 22 6.14 -0.84 -13.05
N LEU A 23 7.09 -0.81 -12.11
CA LEU A 23 7.64 0.45 -11.63
C LEU A 23 8.29 1.23 -12.78
N PRO A 24 8.05 2.54 -12.91
CA PRO A 24 8.73 3.34 -13.91
C PRO A 24 10.22 3.41 -13.62
N GLU A 25 11.00 3.54 -14.68
CA GLU A 25 12.43 3.76 -14.59
C GLU A 25 12.74 5.03 -13.78
N GLY A 26 13.79 4.96 -12.95
CA GLY A 26 14.26 6.07 -12.15
C GLY A 26 13.48 6.35 -10.85
N TYR A 27 12.55 5.48 -10.45
CA TYR A 27 11.91 5.60 -9.14
C TYR A 27 12.91 5.41 -8.00
N ASP A 28 12.85 6.30 -7.02
CA ASP A 28 13.59 6.14 -5.77
C ASP A 28 12.87 5.17 -4.83
N LEU A 29 13.61 4.18 -4.31
CA LEU A 29 13.12 3.17 -3.36
C LEU A 29 13.76 3.30 -1.98
N SER A 30 14.60 4.32 -1.77
CA SER A 30 15.36 4.52 -0.53
C SER A 30 14.63 5.37 0.52
N GLY A 31 13.48 5.95 0.15
CA GLY A 31 12.67 6.79 1.03
C GLY A 31 11.95 6.00 2.13
N GLU A 32 11.44 6.75 3.10
CA GLU A 32 10.62 6.22 4.19
C GLU A 32 9.20 6.78 4.11
N LEU A 33 8.23 6.00 4.57
CA LEU A 33 6.88 6.51 4.79
C LEU A 33 6.92 7.60 5.86
N GLU A 34 6.33 8.74 5.55
CA GLU A 34 6.11 9.81 6.52
C GLU A 34 4.71 9.67 7.09
N VAL A 35 4.55 9.81 8.41
CA VAL A 35 3.24 9.84 9.06
C VAL A 35 3.09 11.13 9.82
N ILE A 36 2.12 11.92 9.41
CA ILE A 36 1.89 13.29 9.85
C ILE A 36 0.53 13.36 10.55
N GLY A 37 0.53 13.85 11.77
CA GLY A 37 -0.71 14.08 12.51
C GLY A 37 -0.47 14.76 13.84
N SER A 38 -1.58 15.15 14.47
CA SER A 38 -1.59 15.61 15.85
C SER A 38 -1.93 14.44 16.79
N TYR A 39 -1.31 14.46 17.97
CA TYR A 39 -1.41 13.40 18.99
C TYR A 39 -1.86 13.95 20.35
N VAL A 40 -2.16 15.25 20.41
CA VAL A 40 -2.66 15.97 21.57
C VAL A 40 -3.79 16.87 21.08
N ASP A 41 -4.87 17.00 21.84
CA ASP A 41 -6.01 17.83 21.45
C ASP A 41 -5.59 19.29 21.19
N GLY A 42 -5.78 19.75 19.94
CA GLY A 42 -5.35 21.08 19.49
C GLY A 42 -3.84 21.26 19.34
N GLY A 43 -3.05 20.19 19.45
CA GLY A 43 -1.60 20.20 19.29
C GLY A 43 -1.16 20.34 17.83
N GLU A 44 0.10 20.71 17.64
CA GLU A 44 0.73 20.81 16.32
C GLU A 44 0.91 19.42 15.67
N ASN A 45 1.02 19.42 14.34
CA ASN A 45 1.33 18.19 13.60
C ASN A 45 2.80 17.82 13.80
N VAL A 46 3.03 16.54 14.11
CA VAL A 46 4.36 15.92 14.18
C VAL A 46 4.51 14.91 13.06
N THR A 47 5.73 14.77 12.54
CA THR A 47 6.08 13.82 11.49
C THR A 47 6.95 12.72 12.07
N PHE A 48 6.50 11.47 11.94
CA PHE A 48 7.29 10.28 12.17
C PHE A 48 7.70 9.65 10.84
N LYS A 49 8.83 8.94 10.82
CA LYS A 49 9.35 8.29 9.60
C LYS A 49 9.69 6.83 9.87
N GLY A 50 9.48 6.00 8.85
CA GLY A 50 9.79 4.57 8.87
C GLY A 50 8.59 3.73 8.44
N THR A 51 8.63 2.42 8.67
CA THR A 51 7.48 1.55 8.41
C THR A 51 6.34 1.84 9.40
N ALA A 52 5.13 1.37 9.09
CA ALA A 52 3.96 1.51 9.96
C ALA A 52 4.23 1.00 11.38
N GLU A 53 4.90 -0.14 11.53
CA GLU A 53 5.29 -0.72 12.82
C GLU A 53 6.25 0.18 13.59
N SER A 54 7.28 0.70 12.91
CA SER A 54 8.26 1.62 13.50
C SER A 54 7.60 2.94 13.94
N VAL A 55 6.74 3.50 13.09
CA VAL A 55 5.99 4.72 13.39
C VAL A 55 5.05 4.50 14.58
N ILE A 56 4.33 3.38 14.63
CA ILE A 56 3.47 3.03 15.77
C ILE A 56 4.28 2.96 17.07
N ALA A 57 5.48 2.37 17.03
CA ALA A 57 6.37 2.33 18.19
C ALA A 57 6.80 3.74 18.62
N GLN A 58 7.22 4.59 17.67
CA GLN A 58 7.60 5.98 17.94
C GLN A 58 6.44 6.81 18.53
N ILE A 59 5.21 6.63 18.03
CA ILE A 59 4.00 7.28 18.56
C ILE A 59 3.76 6.83 20.01
N LYS A 60 3.79 5.52 20.29
CA LYS A 60 3.57 5.00 21.65
C LYS A 60 4.65 5.45 22.64
N GLU A 61 5.89 5.59 22.18
CA GLU A 61 6.99 6.08 23.00
C GLU A 61 6.85 7.58 23.30
N SER A 62 6.52 8.38 22.29
CA SER A 62 6.43 9.85 22.41
C SER A 62 5.11 10.32 23.04
N TYR A 63 4.03 9.57 22.82
CA TYR A 63 2.66 9.89 23.24
C TYR A 63 1.99 8.64 23.86
N PRO A 64 2.43 8.19 25.03
CA PRO A 64 1.96 6.94 25.66
C PRO A 64 0.46 6.94 25.99
N ASP A 65 -0.13 8.12 26.23
CA ASP A 65 -1.58 8.27 26.48
C ASP A 65 -2.41 8.31 25.20
N PHE A 66 -1.77 8.49 24.04
CA PHE A 66 -2.44 8.54 22.76
C PHE A 66 -2.92 7.14 22.36
N LYS A 67 -4.23 7.01 22.12
CA LYS A 67 -4.84 5.77 21.67
C LYS A 67 -4.85 5.73 20.15
N LEU A 68 -4.05 4.84 19.59
CA LEU A 68 -4.19 4.44 18.20
C LEU A 68 -5.56 3.81 17.99
N ASP A 69 -6.07 3.92 16.77
CA ASP A 69 -7.33 3.28 16.42
C ASP A 69 -7.12 1.78 16.65
N GLU A 70 -8.05 1.13 17.36
CA GLU A 70 -8.03 -0.33 17.40
C GLU A 70 -8.12 -0.77 15.95
N ALA A 71 -7.11 -1.52 15.49
CA ALA A 71 -7.22 -2.17 14.20
C ALA A 71 -8.44 -3.06 14.33
N GLU A 72 -9.58 -2.67 13.75
CA GLU A 72 -10.75 -3.52 13.67
C GLU A 72 -10.22 -4.85 13.14
N GLU A 73 -10.23 -5.88 13.99
CA GLU A 73 -10.05 -7.24 13.52
C GLU A 73 -11.10 -7.37 12.43
N VAL A 74 -10.65 -7.47 11.18
CA VAL A 74 -11.57 -7.64 10.06
C VAL A 74 -12.16 -9.03 10.26
N GLU A 75 -13.25 -9.09 11.02
CA GLU A 75 -14.10 -10.26 11.14
C GLU A 75 -14.38 -10.70 9.70
N GLU A 76 -14.15 -11.99 9.39
CA GLU A 76 -14.37 -12.54 8.05
C GLU A 76 -15.79 -12.25 7.52
N SER A 77 -16.72 -11.91 8.42
CA SER A 77 -18.09 -11.50 8.10
C SER A 77 -18.28 -10.05 7.64
N ASP A 78 -17.34 -9.12 7.87
CA ASP A 78 -17.47 -7.72 7.43
C ASP A 78 -16.80 -7.41 6.08
N VAL A 79 -16.44 -8.48 5.36
CA VAL A 79 -16.21 -8.53 3.91
C VAL A 79 -17.46 -8.07 3.11
N SER A 80 -18.55 -7.70 3.80
CA SER A 80 -19.78 -7.15 3.25
C SER A 80 -19.79 -5.62 3.05
N LEU A 81 -18.73 -4.88 3.45
CA LEU A 81 -18.47 -3.57 2.83
C LEU A 81 -18.15 -3.83 1.37
N SER A 82 -19.21 -3.95 0.55
CA SER A 82 -19.16 -4.36 -0.85
C SER A 82 -17.95 -3.73 -1.51
N ASP A 83 -17.13 -4.46 -2.25
CA ASP A 83 -15.91 -3.97 -2.92
C ASP A 83 -15.99 -2.50 -3.35
N ARG A 84 -17.14 -2.11 -3.93
CA ARG A 84 -17.50 -0.75 -4.37
C ARG A 84 -17.32 0.35 -3.31
N GLY A 85 -17.61 0.07 -2.05
CA GLY A 85 -17.48 1.01 -0.92
C GLY A 85 -16.03 1.28 -0.57
N LEU A 86 -15.20 0.23 -0.53
CA LEU A 86 -13.74 0.36 -0.36
C LEU A 86 -13.12 1.03 -1.59
N GLU A 87 -13.47 0.58 -2.80
CA GLU A 87 -13.00 1.14 -4.07
C GLU A 87 -13.31 2.64 -4.14
N ARG A 88 -14.51 3.08 -3.73
CA ARG A 88 -14.89 4.49 -3.71
C ARG A 88 -14.09 5.31 -2.69
N ARG A 89 -13.90 4.80 -1.46
CA ARG A 89 -13.13 5.50 -0.42
C ARG A 89 -11.66 5.66 -0.83
N ALA A 90 -11.08 4.61 -1.37
CA ALA A 90 -9.69 4.55 -1.79
C ALA A 90 -9.44 5.20 -3.18
N HIS A 91 -10.48 5.73 -3.83
CA HIS A 91 -10.41 6.20 -5.21
C HIS A 91 -9.78 5.17 -6.18
N ALA A 92 -10.03 3.88 -5.93
CA ALA A 92 -9.44 2.77 -6.66
C ALA A 92 -9.90 2.77 -8.12
N THR A 93 -8.97 2.48 -9.03
CA THR A 93 -9.24 2.40 -10.47
C THR A 93 -9.04 0.98 -10.99
N HIS A 94 -7.84 0.65 -11.43
CA HIS A 94 -7.49 -0.63 -12.03
C HIS A 94 -6.43 -1.33 -11.20
N HIS A 95 -6.30 -2.64 -11.40
CA HIS A 95 -5.35 -3.48 -10.69
C HIS A 95 -4.64 -4.42 -11.66
N TYR A 96 -3.46 -4.87 -11.25
CA TYR A 96 -2.73 -5.93 -11.91
C TYR A 96 -2.28 -6.96 -10.88
N CYS A 97 -2.65 -8.21 -11.09
CA CYS A 97 -2.12 -9.31 -10.30
C CYS A 97 -0.78 -9.77 -10.89
N ARG A 98 0.14 -10.19 -10.01
CA ARG A 98 1.50 -10.57 -10.35
C ARG A 98 2.25 -9.46 -11.11
N ALA A 99 2.28 -8.27 -10.53
CA ALA A 99 2.77 -7.04 -11.14
C ALA A 99 3.37 -6.10 -10.09
N GLY A 100 4.08 -5.06 -10.54
CA GLY A 100 4.77 -4.13 -9.65
C GLY A 100 6.03 -4.77 -9.08
N ARG A 101 7.02 -5.00 -9.94
CA ARG A 101 8.33 -5.59 -9.59
C ARG A 101 9.10 -4.79 -8.53
N VAL A 102 8.76 -5.00 -7.26
CA VAL A 102 9.36 -4.41 -6.07
C VAL A 102 9.45 -5.46 -4.96
N GLY A 103 10.28 -5.21 -3.95
CA GLY A 103 10.53 -6.14 -2.85
C GLY A 103 11.55 -7.21 -3.19
N ALA A 104 11.45 -8.37 -2.54
CA ALA A 104 12.41 -9.45 -2.67
C ALA A 104 12.42 -10.00 -4.10
N TYR A 105 13.61 -10.12 -4.70
CA TYR A 105 13.79 -10.69 -6.05
C TYR A 105 12.91 -10.03 -7.14
N ASN A 106 12.60 -8.74 -7.01
CA ASN A 106 11.69 -7.99 -7.90
C ASN A 106 10.24 -8.51 -7.86
N GLY A 107 9.80 -8.97 -6.70
CA GLY A 107 8.41 -9.30 -6.40
C GLY A 107 8.12 -10.79 -6.41
N GLY A 108 7.00 -11.14 -5.77
CA GLY A 108 6.61 -12.53 -5.56
C GLY A 108 5.38 -12.64 -4.69
N GLU A 109 4.92 -13.87 -4.53
CA GLU A 109 3.76 -14.20 -3.72
C GLU A 109 4.09 -14.13 -2.24
N ALA A 110 3.35 -13.30 -1.50
CA ALA A 110 3.38 -13.23 -0.05
C ALA A 110 2.21 -14.02 0.55
N ASN A 111 2.39 -14.53 1.76
CA ASN A 111 1.29 -15.12 2.52
C ASN A 111 0.22 -14.05 2.79
N ARG A 112 -1.04 -14.35 2.42
CA ARG A 112 -2.14 -13.39 2.47
C ARG A 112 -2.44 -12.91 3.89
N ASP A 113 -2.35 -13.79 4.88
CA ASP A 113 -2.68 -13.46 6.27
C ASP A 113 -1.62 -12.55 6.89
N GLN A 114 -0.37 -12.62 6.44
CA GLN A 114 0.66 -11.66 6.85
C GLN A 114 0.39 -10.27 6.24
N ILE A 115 0.04 -10.18 4.95
CA ILE A 115 -0.37 -8.91 4.34
C ILE A 115 -1.59 -8.32 5.06
N ALA A 116 -2.56 -9.15 5.47
CA ALA A 116 -3.73 -8.69 6.24
C ALA A 116 -3.34 -8.06 7.60
N LYS A 117 -2.35 -8.61 8.30
CA LYS A 117 -1.80 -8.02 9.53
C LYS A 117 -1.11 -6.69 9.26
N GLU A 118 -0.36 -6.60 8.16
CA GLU A 118 0.32 -5.37 7.73
C GLU A 118 -0.67 -4.24 7.40
N ILE A 119 -1.79 -4.58 6.76
CA ILE A 119 -2.94 -3.66 6.58
C ILE A 119 -3.46 -3.18 7.94
N GLY A 120 -3.50 -4.06 8.95
CA GLY A 120 -3.89 -3.72 10.32
C GLY A 120 -3.04 -2.61 10.95
N TYR A 121 -1.72 -2.62 10.74
CA TYR A 121 -0.86 -1.53 11.22
C TYR A 121 -1.25 -0.19 10.61
N LEU A 122 -1.44 -0.12 9.29
CA LEU A 122 -1.92 1.08 8.62
C LEU A 122 -3.28 1.55 9.14
N ARG A 123 -4.21 0.62 9.38
CA ARG A 123 -5.53 0.92 9.95
C ARG A 123 -5.43 1.54 11.35
N SER A 124 -4.50 1.04 12.18
CA SER A 124 -4.32 1.57 13.54
C SER A 124 -3.76 3.01 13.57
N ILE A 125 -3.00 3.41 12.54
CA ILE A 125 -2.55 4.80 12.37
C ILE A 125 -3.75 5.70 12.03
N GLY A 126 -4.71 5.15 11.28
CA GLY A 126 -6.03 5.73 11.11
C GLY A 126 -6.10 6.79 10.02
N SER A 127 -6.79 7.89 10.34
CA SER A 127 -7.05 9.00 9.41
C SER A 127 -5.88 9.98 9.23
N ARG A 128 -4.73 9.71 9.86
CA ARG A 128 -3.51 10.52 9.73
C ARG A 128 -2.98 10.51 8.30
N THR A 129 -2.22 11.53 7.96
CA THR A 129 -1.63 11.67 6.63
C THR A 129 -0.35 10.83 6.55
N CYS A 130 -0.38 9.81 5.72
CA CYS A 130 0.78 9.10 5.23
C CYS A 130 1.34 9.86 4.01
N GLY A 131 2.66 10.02 3.92
CA GLY A 131 3.34 10.82 2.90
C GLY A 131 4.46 10.07 2.19
N VAL A 132 4.66 10.39 0.91
CA VAL A 132 5.71 9.82 0.06
C VAL A 132 6.21 10.87 -0.94
N ASN A 133 7.52 10.87 -1.18
CA ASN A 133 8.16 11.81 -2.09
C ASN A 133 7.74 11.60 -3.55
N ALA A 134 7.96 12.63 -4.37
CA ALA A 134 7.73 12.56 -5.81
C ALA A 134 8.46 11.39 -6.44
N ARG A 135 7.80 10.68 -7.36
CA ARG A 135 8.45 9.65 -8.21
C ARG A 135 9.23 8.62 -7.40
N SER A 136 8.66 8.20 -6.27
CA SER A 136 9.29 7.26 -5.35
C SER A 136 8.31 6.19 -4.90
N CYS A 137 8.84 5.06 -4.44
CA CYS A 137 8.08 4.11 -3.64
C CYS A 137 8.72 3.97 -2.27
N VAL A 138 7.88 3.83 -1.26
CA VAL A 138 8.33 3.56 0.11
C VAL A 138 7.77 2.23 0.58
N ARG A 139 8.57 1.52 1.36
CA ARG A 139 8.11 0.33 2.06
C ARG A 139 7.27 0.76 3.25
N VAL A 140 5.99 0.46 3.18
CA VAL A 140 4.99 0.88 4.16
C VAL A 140 5.00 -0.03 5.37
N SER A 141 5.08 -1.33 5.15
CA SER A 141 5.08 -2.36 6.19
C SER A 141 5.79 -3.59 5.64
N CYS A 142 6.43 -4.36 6.52
CA CYS A 142 7.18 -5.55 6.13
C CYS A 142 7.36 -6.46 7.34
N SER A 143 6.77 -7.65 7.27
CA SER A 143 6.94 -8.69 8.27
C SER A 143 6.85 -10.09 7.67
N TRP A 144 7.61 -11.05 8.22
CA TRP A 144 7.52 -12.47 7.81
C TRP A 144 7.64 -12.74 6.30
N GLY A 145 8.39 -11.90 5.59
CA GLY A 145 8.57 -12.03 4.14
C GLY A 145 7.41 -11.49 3.29
N ALA A 146 6.42 -10.86 3.92
CA ALA A 146 5.36 -10.09 3.27
C ALA A 146 5.71 -8.61 3.34
N GLY A 147 5.30 -7.84 2.34
CA GLY A 147 5.52 -6.40 2.32
C GLY A 147 4.46 -5.64 1.55
N ILE A 148 4.14 -4.45 2.06
CA ILE A 148 3.31 -3.45 1.40
C ILE A 148 4.22 -2.30 0.97
N TRP A 149 4.13 -1.94 -0.31
CA TRP A 149 4.80 -0.79 -0.90
C TRP A 149 3.78 0.22 -1.37
N TRP A 150 4.08 1.51 -1.19
CA TRP A 150 3.27 2.60 -1.72
C TRP A 150 4.13 3.48 -2.63
N CYS A 151 3.64 3.66 -3.86
CA CYS A 151 4.34 4.34 -4.93
C CYS A 151 3.58 5.59 -5.35
N ASN A 152 4.31 6.69 -5.51
CA ASN A 152 3.78 7.98 -5.92
C ASN A 152 4.24 8.36 -7.32
N ASP A 153 3.26 8.52 -8.20
CA ASP A 153 3.49 8.83 -9.61
C ASP A 153 3.48 10.31 -9.89
N ASN A 154 3.07 11.10 -8.91
CA ASN A 154 3.09 12.54 -9.01
C ASN A 154 4.54 13.04 -9.05
N ASN A 155 4.70 14.22 -9.65
CA ASN A 155 5.98 14.93 -9.71
C ASN A 155 6.25 15.76 -8.45
N ASN A 156 5.41 15.63 -7.43
CA ASN A 156 5.49 16.30 -6.14
C ASN A 156 5.23 15.30 -5.02
N TRP A 157 5.62 15.67 -3.80
CA TRP A 157 5.21 14.96 -2.59
C TRP A 157 3.70 14.76 -2.57
N TYR A 158 3.27 13.56 -2.20
CA TYR A 158 1.85 13.20 -2.12
C TYR A 158 1.53 12.67 -0.73
N GLY A 159 0.42 13.15 -0.17
CA GLY A 159 -0.09 12.75 1.12
C GLY A 159 -1.49 12.15 0.96
N GLU A 160 -1.75 11.06 1.66
CA GLU A 160 -3.03 10.36 1.68
C GLU A 160 -3.35 9.89 3.09
N LYS A 161 -4.62 9.64 3.42
CA LYS A 161 -4.95 8.99 4.69
C LYS A 161 -4.33 7.59 4.72
N CYS A 162 -3.68 7.24 5.82
CA CYS A 162 -3.13 5.89 6.00
C CYS A 162 -4.20 4.80 5.83
N ASN A 163 -5.44 5.07 6.27
CA ASN A 163 -6.61 4.21 6.01
C ASN A 163 -6.93 4.00 4.52
N ASP A 164 -6.72 4.99 3.66
CA ASP A 164 -7.02 4.83 2.23
C ASP A 164 -5.91 4.04 1.51
N ILE A 165 -4.67 4.13 1.98
CA ILE A 165 -3.58 3.22 1.59
C ILE A 165 -3.90 1.78 2.03
N ALA A 166 -4.38 1.60 3.26
CA ALA A 166 -4.84 0.30 3.77
C ALA A 166 -5.99 -0.27 2.94
N ASN A 167 -6.92 0.58 2.49
CA ASN A 167 -8.01 0.17 1.61
C ASN A 167 -7.50 -0.27 0.23
N LEU A 168 -6.51 0.43 -0.36
CA LEU A 168 -5.89 0.00 -1.62
C LEU A 168 -5.17 -1.35 -1.48
N ALA A 169 -4.45 -1.56 -0.38
CA ALA A 169 -3.83 -2.85 -0.07
C ALA A 169 -4.87 -3.96 0.08
N GLN A 170 -5.97 -3.71 0.79
CA GLN A 170 -7.07 -4.67 0.95
C GLN A 170 -7.72 -5.04 -0.38
N ILE A 171 -7.93 -4.06 -1.27
CA ILE A 171 -8.45 -4.32 -2.61
C ILE A 171 -7.45 -5.16 -3.41
N ALA A 172 -6.14 -4.88 -3.33
CA ALA A 172 -5.13 -5.71 -3.97
C ALA A 172 -5.15 -7.15 -3.47
N VAL A 173 -5.35 -7.37 -2.17
CA VAL A 173 -5.55 -8.70 -1.58
C VAL A 173 -6.77 -9.38 -2.19
N TYR A 174 -7.95 -8.80 -2.06
CA TYR A 174 -9.18 -9.44 -2.53
C TYR A 174 -9.18 -9.70 -4.06
N LYS A 175 -8.63 -8.79 -4.87
CA LYS A 175 -8.61 -8.97 -6.34
C LYS A 175 -7.52 -9.94 -6.81
N CYS A 176 -6.43 -10.11 -6.06
CA CYS A 176 -5.25 -10.84 -6.52
C CYS A 176 -4.82 -12.01 -5.63
N GLU A 177 -5.54 -12.30 -4.54
CA GLU A 177 -5.30 -13.51 -3.77
C GLU A 177 -5.65 -14.75 -4.59
N ARG A 178 -4.93 -15.83 -4.31
CA ARG A 178 -5.24 -17.15 -4.83
C ARG A 178 -4.89 -18.20 -3.80
N HIS A 179 -5.61 -19.31 -3.87
CA HIS A 179 -5.27 -20.48 -3.09
C HIS A 179 -4.12 -21.24 -3.75
N MET A 180 -3.01 -21.41 -3.02
CA MET A 180 -1.89 -22.23 -3.43
C MET A 180 -1.96 -23.56 -2.69
N LYS A 181 -2.38 -24.60 -3.41
CA LYS A 181 -2.39 -25.97 -2.92
C LYS A 181 -1.48 -26.84 -3.77
N ALA A 182 -0.43 -27.37 -3.16
CA ALA A 182 0.43 -28.36 -3.78
C ALA A 182 0.80 -29.41 -2.74
N THR A 183 0.71 -30.70 -3.12
CA THR A 183 1.22 -31.80 -2.30
C THR A 183 2.75 -31.78 -2.23
N CYS A 184 3.39 -31.04 -3.14
CA CYS A 184 4.83 -30.96 -3.27
C CYS A 184 5.29 -29.59 -3.79
N TRP A 185 5.98 -28.82 -2.95
CA TRP A 185 6.60 -27.56 -3.31
C TRP A 185 8.09 -27.56 -3.00
N PHE A 186 8.91 -27.21 -4.00
CA PHE A 186 10.34 -27.00 -3.83
C PHE A 186 10.56 -25.50 -3.59
N GLY A 187 10.54 -25.09 -2.32
CA GLY A 187 10.64 -23.68 -1.92
C GLY A 187 11.94 -22.97 -2.29
N ASN A 188 12.92 -23.68 -2.85
CA ASN A 188 14.17 -23.10 -3.31
C ASN A 188 14.76 -23.95 -4.46
N PRO A 189 14.91 -23.42 -5.68
CA PRO A 189 15.53 -24.15 -6.80
C PRO A 189 17.01 -24.51 -6.55
N ASN A 190 17.66 -23.90 -5.55
CA ASN A 190 19.06 -24.14 -5.19
C ASN A 190 19.25 -25.08 -3.99
N CYS A 191 18.20 -25.72 -3.49
CA CYS A 191 18.31 -26.66 -2.38
C CYS A 191 17.79 -28.02 -2.82
N ALA A 192 18.72 -28.93 -3.10
CA ALA A 192 18.43 -30.27 -3.61
C ALA A 192 17.83 -31.21 -2.54
N ASP A 193 18.03 -30.91 -1.25
CA ASP A 193 17.68 -31.80 -0.13
C ASP A 193 16.55 -31.28 0.79
N CYS A 194 15.89 -30.16 0.49
CA CYS A 194 14.85 -29.61 1.39
C CYS A 194 13.55 -30.42 1.41
N GLY A 195 13.47 -31.46 0.57
CA GLY A 195 12.31 -32.34 0.48
C GLY A 195 11.06 -31.65 -0.07
N CYS A 196 10.14 -32.50 -0.51
CA CYS A 196 8.80 -32.12 -0.90
C CYS A 196 8.04 -31.58 0.32
N ARG A 197 7.63 -30.30 0.33
CA ARG A 197 6.74 -29.77 1.37
C ARG A 197 5.35 -29.54 0.81
N PRO A 198 4.29 -30.09 1.41
CA PRO A 198 2.94 -29.69 1.03
C PRO A 198 2.73 -28.23 1.42
N VAL A 199 2.04 -27.49 0.55
CA VAL A 199 1.57 -26.13 0.80
C VAL A 199 0.06 -26.11 0.58
N ASP A 200 -0.64 -25.45 1.48
CA ASP A 200 -2.08 -25.24 1.46
C ASP A 200 -2.34 -23.87 2.11
N GLU A 201 -2.09 -22.80 1.35
CA GLU A 201 -2.11 -21.43 1.87
C GLU A 201 -2.67 -20.44 0.85
N TRP A 202 -3.25 -19.34 1.34
CA TRP A 202 -3.62 -18.21 0.49
C TRP A 202 -2.42 -17.30 0.30
N VAL A 203 -2.15 -16.98 -0.96
CA VAL A 203 -1.06 -16.09 -1.33
C VAL A 203 -1.55 -14.93 -2.18
N VAL A 204 -0.84 -13.81 -2.13
CA VAL A 204 -1.18 -12.60 -2.87
C VAL A 204 0.08 -11.99 -3.47
N TRP A 205 -0.06 -11.53 -4.72
CA TRP A 205 0.87 -10.58 -5.33
C TRP A 205 0.07 -9.69 -6.28
N GLY A 206 0.02 -8.40 -6.00
CA GLY A 206 -0.81 -7.50 -6.79
C GLY A 206 -0.50 -6.03 -6.58
N GLN A 207 -0.97 -5.23 -7.53
CA GLN A 207 -0.82 -3.79 -7.54
C GLN A 207 -2.20 -3.16 -7.78
N GLN A 208 -2.59 -2.22 -6.93
CA GLN A 208 -3.87 -1.50 -7.01
C GLN A 208 -3.61 0.01 -7.17
N PHE A 209 -4.15 0.59 -8.24
CA PHE A 209 -4.01 2.01 -8.56
C PHE A 209 -5.16 2.85 -8.00
N SER A 210 -4.83 4.09 -7.66
CA SER A 210 -5.77 5.18 -7.34
C SER A 210 -5.86 6.16 -8.51
N SER A 211 -6.99 6.87 -8.62
CA SER A 211 -7.16 7.97 -9.59
C SER A 211 -6.28 9.19 -9.27
N ALA A 212 -5.68 9.24 -8.08
CA ALA A 212 -4.76 10.28 -7.64
C ALA A 212 -3.28 10.01 -7.99
N ASN A 213 -3.02 9.17 -9.01
CA ASN A 213 -1.67 8.90 -9.52
C ASN A 213 -0.71 8.33 -8.46
N HIS A 214 -1.20 7.37 -7.69
CA HIS A 214 -0.39 6.54 -6.81
C HIS A 214 -0.94 5.13 -6.82
N ASN A 215 -0.14 4.19 -6.32
CA ASN A 215 -0.55 2.79 -6.27
C ASN A 215 0.07 2.08 -5.07
N VAL A 216 -0.62 1.05 -4.60
CA VAL A 216 -0.11 0.14 -3.57
C VAL A 216 0.26 -1.19 -4.23
N ILE A 217 1.37 -1.78 -3.80
CA ILE A 217 1.83 -3.10 -4.22
C ILE A 217 1.92 -3.98 -2.98
N VAL A 218 1.27 -5.14 -3.03
CA VAL A 218 1.40 -6.21 -2.03
C VAL A 218 2.22 -7.34 -2.65
N THR A 219 3.31 -7.73 -2.01
CA THR A 219 4.31 -8.63 -2.60
C THR A 219 5.16 -9.28 -1.53
N SER A 220 5.92 -10.32 -1.89
CA SER A 220 6.98 -10.84 -1.02
C SER A 220 8.13 -9.83 -0.89
N ASP A 221 8.67 -9.68 0.32
CA ASP A 221 9.79 -8.76 0.59
C ASP A 221 10.80 -9.34 1.60
N ARG A 222 11.98 -8.72 1.70
CA ARG A 222 12.97 -9.02 2.73
C ARG A 222 12.83 -8.03 3.88
N CYS A 223 12.33 -8.55 4.99
CA CYS A 223 12.34 -7.96 6.32
C CYS A 223 13.35 -8.78 7.13
#